data_AF-A0A2V6WFK0-F1
#
_entry.id   AF-A0A2V6WFK0-F1
#
_cell.length_a   1.000
_cell.length_b   1.000
_cell.length_c   1.000
_cell.angle_alpha   90.00
_cell.angle_beta   90.00
_cell.angle_gamma   90.00
#
_symmetry.space_group_name_H-M   'P 1'
#
loop_
_entity.id
_entity.type
_entity.pdbx_description
1 polymer ?
#
loop_
_entity_poly.entity_id
_entity_poly.type
_entity_poly.pdbx_seq_one_letter_code
_entity_poly.pdbx_strand_id
1 'polypeptide(L)'
;MRWHVAHSVRGRLRVRYPAGWLKPRQDAVVSTLRSVPGVRTVDGSGLTGSVRIEYDPFRLAESALVDVLGQIDSGLDVGGRETAMGIEPAARLDASSTPLVRLAGATTVLALAATEVVSWPLLTVLLLAADGPALLRAGAALARGRVNGEVLEASTLAVLAARRNFPAAALLTWLRALGDWVVSRSVVTTRRSLRDLIVAADETAVRRDGDGRTTVPAAALQAGDIVIVRAPRRLPVDGTILSGEALVNQQTMTGESLPVERTAGDTVFAGTTVENGELEIRVDRAGLDTAVGRIVAIVESPSSSPITGWPRASAFPPRS
;
A
#
# COMPACT_ATOMS: atom_id res chain seq x y z
N MET A 1 15.97 8.41 -27.48
CA MET A 1 15.99 7.98 -26.07
C MET A 1 15.03 8.87 -25.29
N ARG A 2 13.95 8.31 -24.74
CA ARG A 2 12.89 9.08 -24.07
C ARG A 2 13.13 9.25 -22.57
N TRP A 3 14.29 8.85 -22.06
CA TRP A 3 14.63 9.02 -20.66
C TRP A 3 16.08 9.46 -20.51
N HIS A 4 16.36 10.17 -19.42
CA HIS A 4 17.72 10.51 -19.02
C HIS A 4 17.91 10.20 -17.54
N VAL A 5 19.12 9.77 -17.18
CA VAL A 5 19.51 9.57 -15.78
C VAL A 5 19.65 10.95 -15.14
N ALA A 6 18.75 11.28 -14.22
CA ALA A 6 18.78 12.54 -13.50
C ALA A 6 19.81 12.51 -12.36
N HIS A 7 19.98 11.35 -11.72
CA HIS A 7 20.95 11.14 -10.66
C HIS A 7 21.22 9.64 -10.48
N SER A 8 22.49 9.25 -10.39
CA SER A 8 22.89 7.87 -10.07
C SER A 8 23.82 7.90 -8.86
N VAL A 9 23.42 7.17 -7.82
CA VAL A 9 24.22 6.91 -6.62
C VAL A 9 24.26 5.40 -6.46
N ARG A 10 25.33 4.84 -5.90
CA ARG A 10 25.49 3.40 -5.73
C ARG A 10 24.28 2.81 -4.98
N GLY A 11 23.48 1.99 -5.66
CA GLY A 11 22.24 1.39 -5.14
C GLY A 11 20.96 2.22 -5.30
N ARG A 12 21.02 3.43 -5.89
CA ARG A 12 19.86 4.28 -6.18
C ARG A 12 20.01 4.99 -7.52
N LEU A 13 19.12 4.67 -8.46
CA LEU A 13 19.05 5.29 -9.79
C LEU A 13 17.76 6.10 -9.91
N ARG A 14 17.88 7.39 -10.27
CA ARG A 14 16.72 8.23 -10.59
C ARG A 14 16.72 8.56 -12.07
N VAL A 15 15.64 8.17 -12.74
CA VAL A 15 15.43 8.34 -14.17
C VAL A 15 14.29 9.31 -14.40
N ARG A 16 14.41 10.16 -15.42
CA ARG A 16 13.35 11.08 -15.84
C ARG A 16 12.84 10.72 -17.22
N TYR A 17 11.53 10.59 -17.33
CA TYR A 17 10.74 10.47 -18.54
C TYR A 17 9.94 11.77 -18.79
N PRO A 18 9.52 12.06 -20.04
CA PRO A 18 8.49 13.05 -20.31
C PRO A 18 7.23 12.75 -19.51
N ALA A 19 6.77 13.72 -18.71
CA ALA A 19 5.62 13.55 -17.82
C ALA A 19 4.36 13.08 -18.57
N GLY A 20 4.15 13.57 -19.80
CA GLY A 20 3.02 13.15 -20.66
C GLY A 20 3.09 11.69 -21.12
N TRP A 21 4.28 11.09 -21.19
CA TRP A 21 4.46 9.68 -21.57
C TRP A 21 4.33 8.75 -20.36
N LEU A 22 4.91 9.15 -19.22
CA LEU A 22 4.91 8.35 -17.99
C LEU A 22 3.53 8.32 -17.31
N LYS A 23 2.78 9.42 -17.31
CA LYS A 23 1.47 9.52 -16.62
C LYS A 23 0.49 8.37 -16.93
N PRO A 24 0.26 7.97 -18.20
CA PRO A 24 -0.61 6.84 -18.52
C PRO A 24 0.04 5.46 -18.36
N ARG A 25 1.38 5.38 -18.26
CA ARG A 25 2.17 4.13 -18.28
C ARG A 25 2.88 3.84 -16.96
N GLN A 26 2.69 4.69 -15.96
CA GLN A 26 3.42 4.67 -14.70
C GLN A 26 3.35 3.29 -14.03
N ASP A 27 2.14 2.73 -13.95
CA ASP A 27 1.92 1.46 -13.25
C ASP A 27 2.61 0.28 -13.96
N ALA A 28 2.61 0.27 -15.30
CA ALA A 28 3.29 -0.75 -16.11
C ALA A 28 4.83 -0.62 -16.04
N VAL A 29 5.36 0.61 -16.06
CA VAL A 29 6.79 0.87 -15.93
C VAL A 29 7.28 0.49 -14.54
N VAL A 30 6.53 0.85 -13.49
CA VAL A 30 6.86 0.52 -12.10
C VAL A 30 6.79 -0.99 -11.86
N SER A 31 5.77 -1.68 -12.36
CA SER A 31 5.63 -3.14 -12.18
C SER A 31 6.73 -3.92 -12.90
N THR A 32 7.11 -3.51 -14.11
CA THR A 32 8.19 -4.14 -14.88
C THR A 32 9.56 -3.92 -14.24
N LEU A 33 9.80 -2.74 -13.67
CA LEU A 33 11.05 -2.48 -12.95
C LEU A 33 11.12 -3.24 -11.62
N ARG A 34 9.99 -3.47 -10.96
CA ARG A 34 9.91 -4.29 -9.74
C ARG A 34 10.14 -5.78 -9.99
N SER A 35 9.88 -6.28 -11.19
CA SER A 35 10.13 -7.70 -11.51
C SER A 35 11.59 -8.01 -11.80
N VAL A 36 12.46 -6.99 -11.91
CA VAL A 36 13.90 -7.18 -12.12
C VAL A 36 14.55 -7.69 -10.82
N PRO A 37 15.22 -8.86 -10.84
CA PRO A 37 15.93 -9.39 -9.68
C PRO A 37 17.01 -8.41 -9.20
N GLY A 38 16.97 -8.05 -7.92
CA GLY A 38 17.92 -7.10 -7.32
C GLY A 38 17.37 -5.68 -7.16
N VAL A 39 16.19 -5.36 -7.70
CA VAL A 39 15.48 -4.12 -7.41
C VAL A 39 14.72 -4.25 -6.08
N ARG A 40 14.93 -3.29 -5.17
CA ARG A 40 14.32 -3.25 -3.83
C ARG A 40 13.04 -2.43 -3.83
N THR A 41 13.08 -1.21 -4.36
CA THR A 41 11.93 -0.31 -4.40
C THR A 41 11.89 0.45 -5.73
N VAL A 42 10.68 0.71 -6.21
CA VAL A 42 10.45 1.54 -7.40
C VAL A 42 9.27 2.46 -7.15
N ASP A 43 9.53 3.76 -7.23
CA ASP A 43 8.54 4.82 -7.10
C ASP A 43 8.48 5.64 -8.39
N GLY A 44 7.32 5.66 -9.02
CA GLY A 44 7.04 6.51 -10.16
C GLY A 44 6.22 7.73 -9.75
N SER A 45 6.50 8.87 -10.37
CA SER A 45 5.66 10.07 -10.28
C SER A 45 5.30 10.54 -11.68
N GLY A 46 4.10 10.19 -12.15
CA GLY A 46 3.59 10.62 -13.46
C GLY A 46 3.38 12.12 -13.60
N LEU A 47 3.24 12.85 -12.48
CA LEU A 47 3.15 14.31 -12.46
C LEU A 47 4.49 14.99 -12.76
N THR A 48 5.58 14.44 -12.25
CA THR A 48 6.94 15.02 -12.39
C THR A 48 7.79 14.30 -13.43
N GLY A 49 7.27 13.21 -14.01
CA GLY A 49 8.00 12.36 -14.95
C GLY A 49 9.17 11.60 -14.32
N SER A 50 9.29 11.54 -12.98
CA SER A 50 10.45 10.91 -12.34
C SER A 50 10.17 9.50 -11.84
N VAL A 51 11.09 8.58 -12.09
CA VAL A 51 11.09 7.20 -11.57
C VAL A 51 12.34 7.03 -10.71
N ARG A 52 12.16 6.68 -9.44
CA ARG A 52 13.23 6.37 -8.50
C ARG A 52 13.28 4.85 -8.36
N ILE A 53 14.47 4.29 -8.54
CA ILE A 53 14.75 2.86 -8.47
C ILE A 53 15.82 2.68 -7.41
N GLU A 54 15.55 1.90 -6.38
CA GLU A 54 16.55 1.44 -5.43
C GLU A 54 16.86 -0.01 -5.73
N TYR A 55 18.13 -0.35 -5.84
CA TYR A 55 18.58 -1.68 -6.21
C TYR A 55 19.79 -2.08 -5.38
N ASP A 56 20.02 -3.38 -5.27
CA ASP A 56 21.17 -3.92 -4.57
C ASP A 56 22.42 -3.88 -5.49
N PRO A 57 23.42 -3.04 -5.18
CA PRO A 57 24.59 -2.88 -6.04
C PRO A 57 25.51 -4.10 -6.05
N PHE A 58 25.31 -5.08 -5.17
CA PHE A 58 26.06 -6.34 -5.16
C PHE A 58 25.39 -7.43 -6.01
N ARG A 59 24.11 -7.27 -6.36
CA ARG A 59 23.35 -8.25 -7.16
C ARG A 59 22.98 -7.75 -8.56
N LEU A 60 22.92 -6.44 -8.76
CA LEU A 60 22.49 -5.85 -10.03
C LEU A 60 23.41 -4.68 -10.42
N ALA A 61 24.02 -4.79 -11.61
CA ALA A 61 24.84 -3.74 -12.17
C ALA A 61 23.98 -2.64 -12.81
N GLU A 62 24.44 -1.39 -12.75
CA GLU A 62 23.74 -0.24 -13.33
C GLU A 62 23.48 -0.39 -14.85
N SER A 63 24.39 -1.04 -15.58
CA SER A 63 24.24 -1.33 -17.01
C SER A 63 23.04 -2.23 -17.32
N ALA A 64 22.78 -3.24 -16.47
CA ALA A 64 21.63 -4.12 -16.64
C ALA A 64 20.30 -3.36 -16.41
N LEU A 65 20.31 -2.38 -15.50
CA LEU A 65 19.17 -1.48 -15.28
C LEU A 65 18.92 -0.58 -16.49
N VAL A 66 19.98 -0.05 -17.09
CA VAL A 66 19.92 0.73 -18.34
C VAL A 66 19.37 -0.10 -19.50
N ASP A 67 19.79 -1.36 -19.62
CA ASP A 67 19.30 -2.28 -20.65
C ASP A 67 17.81 -2.60 -20.49
N VAL A 68 17.35 -2.83 -19.24
CA VAL A 68 15.93 -3.03 -18.94
C VAL A 68 15.12 -1.76 -19.25
N LEU A 69 15.63 -0.56 -18.91
CA LEU A 69 14.97 0.71 -19.25
C LEU A 69 14.89 0.91 -20.78
N GLY A 70 15.89 0.43 -21.53
CA GLY A 70 15.85 0.38 -23.00
C GLY A 70 14.78 -0.59 -23.52
N GLN A 71 14.70 -1.78 -22.93
CA GLN A 71 13.67 -2.78 -23.28
C GLN A 71 12.26 -2.30 -22.96
N ILE A 72 12.04 -1.61 -21.85
CA ILE A 72 10.74 -1.04 -21.46
C ILE A 72 10.28 0.02 -22.47
N ASP A 73 11.18 0.90 -22.93
CA ASP A 73 10.86 1.92 -23.96
C ASP A 73 10.48 1.25 -25.30
N SER A 74 11.17 0.17 -25.67
CA SER A 74 10.87 -0.58 -26.91
C SER A 74 9.68 -1.55 -26.82
N GLY A 75 9.46 -2.18 -25.66
CA GLY A 75 8.48 -3.24 -25.45
C GLY A 75 7.09 -2.72 -25.11
N LEU A 76 6.99 -1.57 -24.43
CA LEU A 76 5.72 -0.91 -24.16
C LEU A 76 5.15 -0.16 -25.39
N ASP A 77 5.97 0.09 -26.42
CA ASP A 77 5.49 0.58 -27.74
C ASP A 77 4.90 -0.57 -28.59
N VAL A 78 5.22 -1.83 -28.30
CA VAL A 78 4.66 -3.02 -29.01
C VAL A 78 3.56 -3.73 -28.20
N GLY A 79 3.58 -3.61 -26.87
CA GLY A 79 2.84 -4.45 -25.93
C GLY A 79 1.71 -3.78 -25.15
N GLY A 80 0.99 -2.80 -25.69
CA GLY A 80 -0.21 -2.19 -25.09
C GLY A 80 -1.41 -3.13 -24.82
N ARG A 81 -1.21 -4.46 -24.89
CA ARG A 81 -2.18 -5.51 -24.56
C ARG A 81 -1.70 -6.30 -23.34
N GLU A 82 -1.78 -5.64 -22.20
CA GLU A 82 -1.65 -6.20 -20.83
C GLU A 82 -2.40 -7.54 -20.68
N THR A 83 -1.65 -8.64 -20.62
CA THR A 83 -2.07 -9.89 -19.98
C THR A 83 -1.60 -9.83 -18.52
N ALA A 84 -2.44 -9.29 -17.66
CA ALA A 84 -2.34 -9.48 -16.22
C ALA A 84 -3.68 -10.05 -15.74
N MET A 85 -3.75 -11.38 -15.67
CA MET A 85 -4.72 -12.05 -14.81
C MET A 85 -4.38 -11.65 -13.37
N GLY A 86 -5.06 -10.62 -12.88
CA GLY A 86 -4.94 -10.14 -11.52
C GLY A 86 -6.32 -10.09 -10.90
N ILE A 87 -6.48 -10.75 -9.75
CA ILE A 87 -7.54 -10.47 -8.79
C ILE A 87 -7.57 -8.94 -8.63
N GLU A 88 -8.63 -8.28 -9.10
CA GLU A 88 -8.71 -6.83 -9.03
C GLU A 88 -8.72 -6.41 -7.55
N PRO A 89 -7.84 -5.48 -7.15
CA PRO A 89 -7.96 -4.87 -5.84
C PRO A 89 -9.32 -4.19 -5.77
N ALA A 90 -10.15 -4.69 -4.86
CA ALA A 90 -11.45 -4.13 -4.53
C ALA A 90 -11.33 -2.61 -4.50
N ALA A 91 -12.15 -1.97 -5.34
CA ALA A 91 -12.49 -0.56 -5.39
C ALA A 91 -11.45 0.39 -4.76
N ARG A 92 -10.79 1.20 -5.61
CA ARG A 92 -10.32 2.51 -5.15
C ARG A 92 -11.51 3.20 -4.50
N LEU A 93 -11.52 3.18 -3.16
CA LEU A 93 -12.47 3.92 -2.35
C LEU A 93 -12.11 5.38 -2.59
N ASP A 94 -12.83 6.02 -3.50
CA ASP A 94 -12.86 7.47 -3.57
C ASP A 94 -13.31 7.94 -2.19
N ALA A 95 -12.38 8.48 -1.42
CA ALA A 95 -12.55 9.04 -0.09
C ALA A 95 -13.34 10.36 -0.15
N SER A 96 -14.55 10.27 -0.68
CA SER A 96 -15.56 11.31 -0.63
C SER A 96 -16.80 10.72 0.03
N SER A 97 -17.68 11.57 0.55
CA SER A 97 -18.97 11.28 1.18
C SER A 97 -19.99 10.48 0.32
N THR A 98 -19.54 9.85 -0.76
CA THR A 98 -20.33 9.14 -1.77
C THR A 98 -20.88 7.76 -1.37
N PRO A 99 -20.34 6.95 -0.43
CA PRO A 99 -20.88 5.60 -0.21
C PRO A 99 -22.28 5.62 0.43
N LEU A 100 -22.54 6.57 1.35
CA LEU A 100 -23.86 6.72 1.97
C LEU A 100 -24.92 7.21 0.99
N VAL A 101 -24.59 8.17 0.13
CA VAL A 101 -25.52 8.69 -0.90
C VAL A 101 -25.87 7.60 -1.90
N ARG A 102 -24.89 6.77 -2.30
CA ARG A 102 -25.12 5.64 -3.21
C ARG A 102 -25.98 4.55 -2.56
N LEU A 103 -25.74 4.23 -1.29
CA LEU A 103 -26.57 3.27 -0.54
C LEU A 103 -28.01 3.78 -0.37
N ALA A 104 -28.19 5.06 -0.03
CA ALA A 104 -29.50 5.68 0.06
C ALA A 104 -30.24 5.61 -1.28
N GLY A 105 -29.57 6.00 -2.38
CA GLY A 105 -30.12 5.90 -3.73
C GLY A 105 -30.51 4.47 -4.12
N ALA A 106 -29.66 3.49 -3.87
CA ALA A 106 -29.96 2.08 -4.15
C ALA A 106 -31.14 1.56 -3.32
N THR A 107 -31.27 2.01 -2.07
CA THR A 107 -32.40 1.66 -1.19
C THR A 107 -33.71 2.25 -1.72
N THR A 108 -33.69 3.50 -2.22
CA THR A 108 -34.85 4.12 -2.86
C THR A 108 -35.26 3.36 -4.12
N VAL A 109 -34.31 2.96 -4.98
CA VAL A 109 -34.59 2.18 -6.20
C VAL A 109 -35.19 0.80 -5.86
N LEU A 110 -34.69 0.13 -4.82
CA LEU A 110 -35.24 -1.13 -4.33
C LEU A 110 -36.68 -0.98 -3.82
N ALA A 111 -36.95 0.07 -3.04
CA ALA A 111 -38.30 0.35 -2.55
C ALA A 111 -39.29 0.63 -3.70
N LEU A 112 -38.86 1.41 -4.70
CA LEU A 112 -39.68 1.72 -5.88
C LEU A 112 -39.91 0.50 -6.78
N ALA A 113 -38.94 -0.41 -6.88
CA ALA A 113 -39.10 -1.67 -7.60
C ALA A 113 -40.05 -2.64 -6.88
N ALA A 114 -40.14 -2.58 -5.55
CA ALA A 114 -40.99 -3.45 -4.74
C ALA A 114 -42.45 -3.00 -4.67
N THR A 115 -42.73 -1.69 -4.82
CA THR A 115 -44.10 -1.18 -4.76
C THR A 115 -44.87 -1.29 -6.07
N GLU A 116 -44.20 -1.63 -7.18
CA GLU A 116 -44.78 -1.69 -8.55
C GLU A 116 -45.51 -0.41 -9.01
N VAL A 117 -45.41 0.70 -8.26
CA VAL A 117 -46.06 1.98 -8.57
C VAL A 117 -45.37 2.68 -9.75
N VAL A 118 -44.12 2.34 -10.02
CA VAL A 118 -43.26 3.03 -10.99
C VAL A 118 -43.24 2.29 -12.32
N SER A 119 -43.31 3.05 -13.42
CA SER A 119 -43.25 2.48 -14.76
C SER A 119 -41.87 1.85 -15.05
N TRP A 120 -41.88 0.72 -15.78
CA TRP A 120 -40.67 0.00 -16.15
C TRP A 120 -39.57 0.85 -16.84
N PRO A 121 -39.86 1.83 -17.73
CA PRO A 121 -38.79 2.62 -18.33
C PRO A 121 -38.13 3.56 -17.31
N LEU A 122 -38.89 4.09 -16.35
CA LEU A 122 -38.33 4.95 -15.30
C LEU A 122 -37.44 4.14 -14.34
N LEU A 123 -37.83 2.90 -14.01
CA LEU A 123 -37.00 1.99 -13.22
C LEU A 123 -35.70 1.63 -13.94
N THR A 124 -35.72 1.38 -15.25
CA THR A 124 -34.49 1.12 -16.02
C THR A 124 -33.54 2.31 -15.97
N VAL A 125 -34.04 3.54 -16.11
CA VAL A 125 -33.20 4.74 -16.07
C VAL A 125 -32.58 4.92 -14.68
N LEU A 126 -33.36 4.70 -13.62
CA LEU A 126 -32.87 4.79 -12.23
C LEU A 126 -31.78 3.76 -11.92
N LEU A 127 -31.95 2.51 -12.37
CA LEU A 127 -30.94 1.47 -12.21
C LEU A 127 -29.66 1.80 -12.98
N LEU A 128 -29.78 2.21 -14.25
CA LEU A 128 -28.64 2.62 -15.06
C LEU A 128 -27.91 3.83 -14.48
N ALA A 129 -28.62 4.77 -13.84
CA ALA A 129 -28.01 5.91 -13.17
C ALA A 129 -27.27 5.50 -11.89
N ALA A 130 -27.83 4.59 -11.10
CA ALA A 130 -27.20 4.07 -9.87
C ALA A 130 -25.91 3.26 -10.18
N ASP A 131 -25.92 2.50 -11.27
CA ASP A 131 -24.82 1.64 -11.73
C ASP A 131 -23.94 2.29 -12.81
N GLY A 132 -24.23 3.54 -13.21
CA GLY A 132 -23.58 4.22 -14.34
C GLY A 132 -22.05 4.15 -14.34
N PRO A 133 -21.37 4.49 -13.23
CA PRO A 133 -19.91 4.38 -13.16
C PRO A 133 -19.40 2.93 -13.36
N ALA A 134 -20.09 1.94 -12.81
CA ALA A 134 -19.72 0.53 -12.96
C ALA A 134 -19.92 0.05 -14.40
N LEU A 135 -21.03 0.44 -15.04
CA LEU A 135 -21.32 0.11 -16.44
C LEU A 135 -20.30 0.74 -17.41
N LEU A 136 -19.88 1.98 -17.16
CA LEU A 136 -18.83 2.63 -17.95
C LEU A 136 -17.49 1.90 -17.82
N ARG A 137 -17.12 1.48 -16.59
CA ARG A 137 -15.88 0.73 -16.37
C ARG A 137 -15.94 -0.68 -16.96
N ALA A 138 -17.08 -1.37 -16.84
CA ALA A 138 -17.34 -2.65 -17.51
C ALA A 138 -17.23 -2.54 -19.03
N GLY A 139 -17.84 -1.51 -19.64
CA GLY A 139 -17.71 -1.25 -21.08
C GLY A 139 -16.26 -0.99 -21.51
N ALA A 140 -15.52 -0.21 -20.72
CA ALA A 140 -14.09 0.04 -20.96
C ALA A 140 -13.23 -1.23 -20.76
N ALA A 141 -13.56 -2.09 -19.80
CA ALA A 141 -12.89 -3.37 -19.59
C ALA A 141 -13.14 -4.33 -20.76
N LEU A 142 -14.39 -4.43 -21.21
CA LEU A 142 -14.79 -5.24 -22.36
C LEU A 142 -14.14 -4.76 -23.66
N ALA A 143 -14.10 -3.45 -23.90
CA ALA A 143 -13.42 -2.86 -25.06
C ALA A 143 -11.91 -3.17 -25.10
N ARG A 144 -11.31 -3.43 -23.93
CA ARG A 144 -9.91 -3.86 -23.78
C ARG A 144 -9.73 -5.38 -23.78
N GLY A 145 -10.80 -6.14 -24.03
CA GLY A 145 -10.78 -7.61 -24.04
C GLY A 145 -10.62 -8.24 -22.64
N ARG A 146 -10.92 -7.50 -21.57
CA ARG A 146 -10.80 -7.99 -20.19
C ARG A 146 -12.16 -8.34 -19.63
N VAL A 147 -12.26 -9.55 -19.08
CA VAL A 147 -13.43 -9.99 -18.30
C VAL A 147 -13.03 -9.90 -16.83
N ASN A 148 -13.54 -8.88 -16.14
CA ASN A 148 -13.37 -8.68 -14.70
C ASN A 148 -14.73 -8.79 -13.99
N GLY A 149 -14.73 -8.63 -12.65
CA GLY A 149 -15.95 -8.68 -11.84
C GLY A 149 -17.01 -7.67 -12.28
N GLU A 150 -16.60 -6.49 -12.75
CA GLU A 150 -17.52 -5.44 -13.20
C GLU A 150 -18.24 -5.81 -14.50
N VAL A 151 -17.57 -6.51 -15.43
CA VAL A 151 -18.21 -7.02 -16.66
C VAL A 151 -19.25 -8.09 -16.32
N LEU A 152 -18.94 -8.99 -15.39
CA LEU A 152 -19.88 -10.01 -14.94
C LEU A 152 -21.12 -9.38 -14.31
N GLU A 153 -20.93 -8.40 -13.43
CA GLU A 153 -22.02 -7.69 -12.78
C GLU A 153 -22.89 -6.91 -13.79
N ALA A 154 -22.26 -6.14 -14.68
CA ALA A 154 -22.94 -5.40 -15.73
C ALA A 154 -23.76 -6.33 -16.64
N SER A 155 -23.22 -7.51 -16.98
CA SER A 155 -23.94 -8.50 -17.77
C SER A 155 -25.14 -9.08 -17.02
N THR A 156 -25.01 -9.31 -15.72
CA THR A 156 -26.09 -9.80 -14.86
C THR A 156 -27.21 -8.77 -14.77
N LEU A 157 -26.87 -7.50 -14.53
CA LEU A 157 -27.82 -6.39 -14.50
C LEU A 157 -28.55 -6.25 -15.85
N ALA A 158 -27.82 -6.36 -16.97
CA ALA A 158 -28.40 -6.30 -18.31
C ALA A 158 -29.39 -7.45 -18.57
N VAL A 159 -29.06 -8.68 -18.17
CA VAL A 159 -29.98 -9.83 -18.30
C VAL A 159 -31.23 -9.64 -17.42
N LEU A 160 -31.08 -9.15 -16.19
CA LEU A 160 -32.22 -8.89 -15.29
C LEU A 160 -33.13 -7.79 -15.82
N ALA A 161 -32.56 -6.70 -16.34
CA ALA A 161 -33.31 -5.62 -16.99
C ALA A 161 -34.02 -6.12 -18.26
N ALA A 162 -33.35 -6.92 -19.10
CA ALA A 162 -33.94 -7.49 -20.32
C ALA A 162 -35.12 -8.44 -20.00
N ARG A 163 -35.01 -9.23 -18.92
CA ARG A 163 -36.09 -10.09 -18.42
C ARG A 163 -37.18 -9.33 -17.65
N ARG A 164 -37.07 -7.99 -17.53
CA ARG A 164 -37.97 -7.12 -16.75
C ARG A 164 -38.08 -7.53 -15.27
N ASN A 165 -37.07 -8.20 -14.73
CA ASN A 165 -37.01 -8.54 -13.32
C ASN A 165 -36.33 -7.41 -12.53
N PHE A 166 -37.07 -6.30 -12.40
CA PHE A 166 -36.61 -5.11 -11.69
C PHE A 166 -36.36 -5.31 -10.19
N PRO A 167 -37.18 -6.10 -9.46
CA PRO A 167 -36.90 -6.40 -8.06
C PRO A 167 -35.54 -7.08 -7.86
N ALA A 168 -35.20 -8.06 -8.70
CA ALA A 168 -33.90 -8.73 -8.63
C ALA A 168 -32.74 -7.80 -9.02
N ALA A 169 -32.92 -6.97 -10.06
CA ALA A 169 -31.91 -5.99 -10.47
C ALA A 169 -31.64 -4.96 -9.36
N ALA A 170 -32.70 -4.41 -8.75
CA ALA A 170 -32.58 -3.45 -7.67
C ALA A 170 -31.97 -4.06 -6.41
N LEU A 171 -32.27 -5.33 -6.10
CA LEU A 171 -31.65 -6.05 -4.99
C LEU A 171 -30.16 -6.25 -5.22
N LEU A 172 -29.74 -6.61 -6.45
CA LEU A 172 -28.33 -6.74 -6.81
C LEU A 172 -27.57 -5.40 -6.62
N THR A 173 -28.10 -4.31 -7.18
CA THR A 173 -27.53 -2.96 -7.02
C THR A 173 -27.43 -2.55 -5.55
N TRP A 174 -28.45 -2.89 -4.74
CA TRP A 174 -28.47 -2.60 -3.31
C TRP A 174 -27.43 -3.40 -2.52
N LEU A 175 -27.31 -4.71 -2.77
CA LEU A 175 -26.32 -5.56 -2.12
C LEU A 175 -24.89 -5.11 -2.44
N ARG A 176 -24.62 -4.70 -3.68
CA ARG A 176 -23.32 -4.10 -4.02
C ARG A 176 -23.08 -2.81 -3.25
N ALA A 177 -24.03 -1.88 -3.25
CA ALA A 177 -23.88 -0.60 -2.54
C ALA A 177 -23.67 -0.80 -1.03
N LEU A 178 -24.31 -1.83 -0.45
CA LEU A 178 -24.09 -2.23 0.93
C LEU A 178 -22.67 -2.77 1.13
N GLY A 179 -22.18 -3.63 0.24
CA GLY A 179 -20.80 -4.13 0.25
C GLY A 179 -19.78 -2.99 0.20
N ASP A 180 -19.95 -2.04 -0.73
CA ASP A 180 -19.10 -0.86 -0.85
C ASP A 180 -19.10 -0.03 0.46
N TRP A 181 -20.27 0.13 1.09
CA TRP A 181 -20.40 0.83 2.36
C TRP A 181 -19.68 0.11 3.50
N VAL A 182 -19.86 -1.22 3.64
CA VAL A 182 -19.16 -2.02 4.67
C VAL A 182 -17.65 -1.93 4.48
N VAL A 183 -17.16 -2.11 3.26
CA VAL A 183 -15.73 -2.02 2.93
C VAL A 183 -15.19 -0.62 3.26
N SER A 184 -15.94 0.44 2.91
CA SER A 184 -15.55 1.82 3.25
C SER A 184 -15.44 2.05 4.76
N ARG A 185 -16.20 1.31 5.57
CA ARG A 185 -16.16 1.39 7.04
C ARG A 185 -15.04 0.54 7.64
N SER A 186 -14.73 -0.61 7.05
CA SER A 186 -13.67 -1.52 7.53
C SER A 186 -12.25 -1.03 7.24
N VAL A 187 -12.02 -0.35 6.12
CA VAL A 187 -10.68 0.15 5.73
C VAL A 187 -10.16 1.24 6.66
N VAL A 188 -11.04 1.92 7.39
CA VAL A 188 -10.66 3.01 8.31
C VAL A 188 -10.03 2.49 9.61
N THR A 189 -10.33 1.26 10.02
CA THR A 189 -9.94 0.74 11.34
C THR A 189 -8.53 0.12 11.36
N THR A 190 -8.08 -0.51 10.28
CA THR A 190 -6.78 -1.21 10.31
C THR A 190 -5.57 -0.31 10.07
N ARG A 191 -5.73 0.82 9.35
CA ARG A 191 -4.60 1.72 9.02
C ARG A 191 -4.25 2.73 10.13
N ARG A 192 -5.19 3.09 10.99
CA ARG A 192 -4.95 4.08 12.06
C ARG A 192 -4.19 3.48 13.24
N SER A 193 -4.57 2.28 13.68
CA SER A 193 -3.95 1.63 14.83
C SER A 193 -2.48 1.29 14.64
N LEU A 194 -2.04 1.02 13.41
CA LEU A 194 -0.62 0.80 13.11
C LEU A 194 0.17 2.10 13.08
N ARG A 195 -0.40 3.17 12.52
CA ARG A 195 0.25 4.50 12.53
C ARG A 195 0.39 5.05 13.93
N ASP A 196 -0.63 4.92 14.78
CA ASP A 196 -0.58 5.43 16.14
C ASP A 196 0.47 4.71 17.01
N LEU A 197 0.83 3.46 16.68
CA LEU A 197 1.93 2.73 17.34
C LEU A 197 3.33 3.26 16.96
N ILE A 198 3.48 3.88 15.78
CA ILE A 198 4.78 4.34 15.24
C ILE A 198 4.94 5.86 15.37
N VAL A 199 3.83 6.60 15.27
CA VAL A 199 3.79 8.07 15.29
C VAL A 199 3.93 8.61 16.72
N ALA A 200 3.81 7.77 17.75
CA ALA A 200 4.14 8.13 19.12
C ALA A 200 5.62 7.85 19.48
N ALA A 201 6.53 7.78 18.51
CA ALA A 201 7.95 8.04 18.76
C ALA A 201 8.17 9.55 18.76
N ASP A 202 9.02 10.08 19.63
CA ASP A 202 9.24 11.52 19.70
C ASP A 202 9.67 12.06 18.34
N GLU A 203 9.00 13.13 17.90
CA GLU A 203 9.28 13.79 16.61
C GLU A 203 10.71 14.34 16.53
N THR A 204 11.35 14.52 17.69
CA THR A 204 12.70 15.06 17.83
C THR A 204 13.61 14.11 18.61
N ALA A 205 14.90 14.15 18.29
CA ALA A 205 15.96 13.42 18.96
C ALA A 205 17.14 14.37 19.23
N VAL A 206 17.91 14.11 20.29
CA VAL A 206 19.13 14.88 20.59
C VAL A 206 20.30 14.14 19.97
N ARG A 207 20.87 14.69 18.89
CA ARG A 207 22.08 14.16 18.26
C ARG A 207 23.30 14.82 18.87
N ARG A 208 24.35 14.05 19.10
CA ARG A 208 25.68 14.54 19.47
C ARG A 208 26.43 14.98 18.21
N ASP A 209 26.94 16.20 18.20
CA ASP A 209 27.72 16.76 17.11
C ASP A 209 29.06 17.27 17.67
N GLY A 210 30.08 16.40 17.64
CA GLY A 210 31.35 16.62 18.35
C GLY A 210 31.16 16.76 19.87
N ASP A 211 31.50 17.94 20.40
CA ASP A 211 31.28 18.32 21.81
C ASP A 211 29.90 18.96 22.07
N GLY A 212 29.12 19.21 21.01
CA GLY A 212 27.79 19.81 21.10
C GLY A 212 26.65 18.80 21.16
N ARG A 213 25.49 19.29 21.61
CA ARG A 213 24.20 18.58 21.54
C ARG A 213 23.24 19.38 20.68
N THR A 214 22.64 18.77 19.66
CA THR A 214 21.70 19.44 18.76
C THR A 214 20.41 18.64 18.66
N THR A 215 19.28 19.30 18.89
CA THR A 215 17.96 18.70 18.68
C THR A 215 17.65 18.69 17.19
N VAL A 216 17.42 17.50 16.65
CA VAL A 216 17.08 17.27 15.24
C VAL A 216 15.77 16.50 15.14
N PRO A 217 15.02 16.62 14.03
CA PRO A 217 13.90 15.73 13.78
C PRO A 217 14.36 14.27 13.73
N ALA A 218 13.59 13.35 14.30
CA ALA A 218 13.92 11.91 14.29
C ALA A 218 14.11 11.37 12.86
N ALA A 219 13.37 11.93 11.89
CA ALA A 219 13.48 11.58 10.47
C ALA A 219 14.82 12.02 9.81
N ALA A 220 15.58 12.91 10.43
CA ALA A 220 16.87 13.38 9.92
C ALA A 220 18.05 12.51 10.41
N LEU A 221 17.82 11.57 11.33
CA LEU A 221 18.85 10.68 11.85
C LEU A 221 19.31 9.68 10.78
N GLN A 222 20.61 9.43 10.74
CA GLN A 222 21.23 8.48 9.84
C GLN A 222 22.05 7.42 10.60
N ALA A 223 22.28 6.27 9.96
CA ALA A 223 23.16 5.25 10.52
C ALA A 223 24.56 5.84 10.75
N GLY A 224 25.12 5.61 11.94
CA GLY A 224 26.39 6.18 12.39
C GLY A 224 26.24 7.43 13.27
N ASP A 225 25.07 8.08 13.28
CA ASP A 225 24.82 9.19 14.22
C ASP A 225 24.89 8.70 15.68
N ILE A 226 25.25 9.59 16.60
CA ILE A 226 25.19 9.31 18.04
C ILE A 226 24.02 10.10 18.62
N VAL A 227 23.08 9.40 19.23
CA VAL A 227 21.86 9.98 19.80
C VAL A 227 21.90 9.81 21.31
N ILE A 228 21.59 10.90 22.02
CA ILE A 228 21.51 10.92 23.47
C ILE A 228 20.03 10.84 23.84
N VAL A 229 19.67 9.82 24.62
CA VAL A 229 18.31 9.61 25.09
C VAL A 229 18.29 9.59 26.61
N ARG A 230 17.53 10.50 27.20
CA ARG A 230 17.33 10.63 28.64
C ARG A 230 15.88 10.32 28.98
N ALA A 231 15.68 9.50 30.01
CA ALA A 231 14.36 9.11 30.49
C ALA A 231 13.51 10.31 30.98
N PRO A 232 12.17 10.23 30.92
CA PRO A 232 11.36 9.18 30.28
C PRO A 232 11.18 9.46 28.78
N ARG A 233 11.69 8.60 27.90
CA ARG A 233 11.70 8.88 26.47
C ARG A 233 11.67 7.62 25.60
N ARG A 234 10.92 7.66 24.50
CA ARG A 234 10.90 6.57 23.50
C ARG A 234 12.09 6.64 22.57
N LEU A 235 12.63 5.47 22.21
CA LEU A 235 13.74 5.37 21.27
C LEU A 235 13.25 5.53 19.82
N PRO A 236 13.80 6.49 19.06
CA PRO A 236 13.39 6.73 17.67
C PRO A 236 14.10 5.81 16.65
N VAL A 237 15.12 5.07 17.08
CA VAL A 237 16.08 4.36 16.21
C VAL A 237 16.46 3.00 16.80
N ASP A 238 16.90 2.09 15.93
CA ASP A 238 17.62 0.88 16.36
C ASP A 238 19.10 1.23 16.46
N GLY A 239 19.76 0.79 17.52
CA GLY A 239 21.16 1.12 17.74
C GLY A 239 21.87 0.29 18.80
N THR A 240 23.16 0.57 18.96
CA THR A 240 24.02 -0.03 19.97
C THR A 240 24.39 1.04 21.00
N ILE A 241 24.27 0.73 22.29
CA ILE A 241 24.64 1.65 23.36
C ILE A 241 26.16 1.79 23.40
N LEU A 242 26.64 3.03 23.32
CA LEU A 242 28.06 3.39 23.46
C LEU A 242 28.43 3.61 24.93
N SER A 243 27.57 4.29 25.68
CA SER A 243 27.78 4.59 27.09
C SER A 243 26.48 4.91 27.80
N GLY A 244 26.48 4.75 29.12
CA GLY A 244 25.31 4.96 29.96
C GLY A 244 24.68 3.64 30.41
N GLU A 245 23.74 3.77 31.33
CA GLU A 245 22.98 2.68 31.92
C GLU A 245 21.54 3.16 32.08
N ALA A 246 20.60 2.31 31.67
CA ALA A 246 19.19 2.65 31.74
C ALA A 246 18.29 1.42 31.84
N LEU A 247 17.11 1.63 32.43
CA LEU A 247 16.01 0.68 32.39
C LEU A 247 15.19 0.92 31.13
N VAL A 248 15.16 -0.07 30.25
CA VAL A 248 14.46 -0.01 28.97
C VAL A 248 13.29 -0.98 28.97
N ASN A 249 12.09 -0.43 28.84
CA ASN A 249 10.86 -1.19 28.67
C ASN A 249 10.69 -1.59 27.20
N GLN A 250 10.72 -2.91 26.95
CA GLN A 250 10.61 -3.51 25.62
C GLN A 250 9.23 -4.14 25.35
N GLN A 251 8.21 -3.85 26.18
CA GLN A 251 6.85 -4.38 26.03
C GLN A 251 6.32 -4.24 24.60
N THR A 252 6.61 -3.12 23.93
CA THR A 252 6.15 -2.83 22.57
C THR A 252 6.78 -3.75 21.51
N MET A 253 7.94 -4.34 21.78
CA MET A 253 8.70 -5.17 20.84
C MET A 253 8.70 -6.66 21.21
N THR A 254 9.00 -7.00 22.47
CA THR A 254 9.16 -8.39 22.93
C THR A 254 7.93 -8.92 23.66
N GLY A 255 7.03 -8.05 24.11
CA GLY A 255 5.88 -8.42 24.93
C GLY A 255 6.23 -8.73 26.39
N GLU A 256 7.48 -8.53 26.82
CA GLU A 256 7.91 -8.72 28.20
C GLU A 256 7.55 -7.51 29.05
N SER A 257 6.87 -7.72 30.17
CA SER A 257 6.30 -6.64 30.98
C SER A 257 7.27 -5.96 31.94
N LEU A 258 8.44 -6.54 32.19
CA LEU A 258 9.42 -5.98 33.10
C LEU A 258 10.49 -5.21 32.33
N PRO A 259 10.81 -3.97 32.73
CA PRO A 259 11.93 -3.23 32.16
C PRO A 259 13.24 -4.02 32.34
N VAL A 260 14.05 -4.03 31.29
CA VAL A 260 15.34 -4.71 31.29
C VAL A 260 16.44 -3.66 31.39
N GLU A 261 17.39 -3.90 32.27
CA GLU A 261 18.59 -3.06 32.41
C GLU A 261 19.46 -3.21 31.16
N ARG A 262 19.92 -2.08 30.62
CA ARG A 262 20.74 -2.02 29.41
C ARG A 262 21.95 -1.13 29.65
N THR A 263 23.10 -1.63 29.23
CA THR A 263 24.40 -0.99 29.43
C THR A 263 25.19 -0.88 28.13
N ALA A 264 26.39 -0.30 28.18
CA ALA A 264 27.27 -0.17 27.01
C ALA A 264 27.52 -1.53 26.34
N GLY A 265 27.37 -1.57 25.01
CA GLY A 265 27.50 -2.77 24.19
C GLY A 265 26.18 -3.47 23.87
N ASP A 266 25.10 -3.18 24.61
CA ASP A 266 23.79 -3.76 24.35
C ASP A 266 23.08 -3.10 23.14
N THR A 267 22.24 -3.88 22.47
CA THR A 267 21.37 -3.38 21.39
C THR A 267 20.03 -2.91 21.92
N VAL A 268 19.54 -1.80 21.37
CA VAL A 268 18.23 -1.23 21.65
C VAL A 268 17.42 -1.05 20.38
N PHE A 269 16.09 -1.11 20.51
CA PHE A 269 15.17 -1.09 19.39
C PHE A 269 14.28 0.15 19.39
N ALA A 270 13.97 0.65 18.21
CA ALA A 270 13.00 1.71 18.00
C ALA A 270 11.64 1.30 18.59
N GLY A 271 10.94 2.26 19.21
CA GLY A 271 9.65 2.03 19.85
C GLY A 271 9.70 1.50 21.28
N THR A 272 10.86 1.10 21.79
CA THR A 272 11.05 0.80 23.22
C THR A 272 11.17 2.11 24.03
N THR A 273 10.86 2.06 25.34
CA THR A 273 10.83 3.26 26.20
C THR A 273 11.93 3.19 27.24
N VAL A 274 12.76 4.24 27.32
CA VAL A 274 13.72 4.43 28.40
C VAL A 274 12.96 5.00 29.61
N GLU A 275 12.82 4.21 30.66
CA GLU A 275 12.05 4.59 31.85
C GLU A 275 12.90 5.31 32.90
N ASN A 276 14.17 4.94 33.01
CA ASN A 276 15.12 5.58 33.92
C ASN A 276 16.54 5.50 33.34
N GLY A 277 17.36 6.54 33.54
CA GLY A 277 18.74 6.63 33.05
C GLY A 277 18.94 7.50 31.80
N GLU A 278 20.18 7.52 31.31
CA GLU A 278 20.61 8.20 30.09
C GLU A 278 21.50 7.26 29.28
N LEU A 279 21.25 7.17 27.98
CA LEU A 279 22.00 6.33 27.04
C LEU A 279 22.54 7.20 25.91
N GLU A 280 23.82 7.01 25.57
CA GLU A 280 24.37 7.42 24.28
C GLU A 280 24.33 6.22 23.34
N ILE A 281 23.60 6.35 22.24
CA ILE A 281 23.29 5.25 21.33
C ILE A 281 23.85 5.59 19.95
N ARG A 282 24.64 4.70 19.39
CA ARG A 282 25.05 4.76 17.99
C ARG A 282 23.93 4.19 17.12
N VAL A 283 23.42 4.98 16.20
CA VAL A 283 22.36 4.59 15.27
C VAL A 283 22.87 3.49 14.34
N ASP A 284 22.25 2.32 14.39
CA ASP A 284 22.47 1.24 13.44
C ASP A 284 21.48 1.33 12.29
N ARG A 285 20.21 1.61 12.59
CA ARG A 285 19.13 1.78 11.61
C ARG A 285 18.15 2.87 12.04
N ALA A 286 17.68 3.66 11.08
CA ALA A 286 16.74 4.76 11.31
C ALA A 286 15.55 4.69 10.34
N GLY A 287 14.42 5.32 10.72
CA GLY A 287 13.22 5.39 9.89
C GLY A 287 12.67 4.01 9.52
N LEU A 288 12.41 3.80 8.21
CA LEU A 288 11.85 2.54 7.68
C LEU A 288 12.80 1.35 7.78
N ASP A 289 14.09 1.57 7.99
CA ASP A 289 15.07 0.49 8.14
C ASP A 289 15.06 -0.12 9.54
N THR A 290 14.41 0.53 10.52
CA THR A 290 14.25 -0.02 11.88
C THR A 290 13.42 -1.30 11.89
N ALA A 291 13.54 -2.11 12.95
CA ALA A 291 12.74 -3.32 13.13
C ALA A 291 11.24 -3.03 13.05
N VAL A 292 10.78 -1.97 13.74
CA VAL A 292 9.40 -1.47 13.64
C VAL A 292 9.11 -0.98 12.22
N GLY A 293 9.96 -0.14 11.64
CA GLY A 293 9.78 0.39 10.29
C GLY A 293 9.58 -0.69 9.21
N ARG A 294 10.29 -1.82 9.32
CA ARG A 294 10.11 -2.96 8.41
C ARG A 294 8.77 -3.66 8.59
N ILE A 295 8.29 -3.85 9.83
CA ILE A 295 6.96 -4.43 10.09
C ILE A 295 5.89 -3.56 9.43
N VAL A 296 6.05 -2.24 9.55
CA VAL A 296 5.12 -1.25 8.96
C VAL A 296 5.17 -1.32 7.45
N ALA A 297 6.36 -1.36 6.85
CA ALA A 297 6.50 -1.48 5.42
C ALA A 297 5.84 -2.78 4.89
N ILE A 298 5.93 -3.88 5.64
CA ILE A 298 5.26 -5.15 5.29
C ILE A 298 3.74 -5.01 5.35
N VAL A 299 3.19 -4.34 6.36
CA VAL A 299 1.73 -4.19 6.50
C VAL A 299 1.14 -3.12 5.57
N GLU A 300 1.88 -2.06 5.28
CA GLU A 300 1.46 -1.02 4.32
C GLU A 300 1.66 -1.45 2.87
N SER A 301 2.54 -2.43 2.60
CA SER A 301 2.64 -3.06 1.30
C SER A 301 1.30 -3.72 0.96
N PRO A 302 0.65 -3.35 -0.17
CA PRO A 302 -0.56 -4.03 -0.60
C PRO A 302 -0.23 -5.51 -0.78
N SER A 303 -0.81 -6.33 0.10
CA SER A 303 -0.68 -7.79 0.19
C SER A 303 -0.31 -8.47 -1.13
N SER A 304 0.98 -8.74 -1.34
CA SER A 304 1.44 -9.67 -2.39
C SER A 304 1.76 -11.02 -1.76
N SER A 305 0.77 -11.58 -1.06
CA SER A 305 0.74 -13.02 -0.81
C SER A 305 -0.72 -13.41 -0.57
N PRO A 306 -1.44 -13.86 -1.59
CA PRO A 306 -2.67 -14.58 -1.34
C PRO A 306 -2.27 -15.82 -0.52
N ILE A 307 -2.87 -15.96 0.67
CA ILE A 307 -2.87 -17.22 1.42
C ILE A 307 -3.61 -18.25 0.52
N THR A 308 -2.87 -18.81 -0.44
CA THR A 308 -3.36 -19.80 -1.40
C THR A 308 -2.79 -21.11 -0.94
N GLY A 309 -3.42 -21.66 0.09
CA GLY A 309 -3.00 -22.89 0.73
C GLY A 309 -4.15 -23.55 1.47
N TRP A 310 -5.36 -23.52 0.89
CA TRP A 310 -6.35 -24.52 1.28
C TRP A 310 -5.87 -25.86 0.71
N PRO A 311 -5.67 -26.90 1.53
CA PRO A 311 -5.34 -28.22 1.01
C PRO A 311 -6.44 -28.65 0.04
N ARG A 312 -6.08 -28.97 -1.20
CA ARG A 312 -7.03 -29.57 -2.15
C ARG A 312 -7.61 -30.83 -1.49
N ALA A 313 -8.93 -30.96 -1.52
CA ALA A 313 -9.67 -32.12 -1.02
C ALA A 313 -9.46 -33.41 -1.86
N SER A 314 -8.24 -33.64 -2.38
CA SER A 314 -7.87 -34.82 -3.16
C SER A 314 -6.97 -35.79 -2.39
N ALA A 315 -6.84 -35.63 -1.07
CA ALA A 315 -6.00 -36.48 -0.21
C ALA A 315 -6.84 -37.35 0.74
N PHE A 316 -7.99 -37.85 0.29
CA PHE A 316 -8.64 -39.00 0.94
C PHE A 316 -8.27 -40.27 0.15
N PRO A 317 -7.42 -41.16 0.69
CA PRO A 317 -7.26 -42.48 0.09
C PRO A 317 -8.59 -43.24 0.22
N PRO A 318 -8.97 -44.05 -0.79
CA PRO A 318 -10.16 -44.89 -0.68
C PRO A 318 -9.96 -45.86 0.48
N ARG A 319 -10.91 -45.85 1.42
CA ARG A 319 -11.00 -46.91 2.44
C ARG A 319 -11.41 -48.19 1.72
N SER A 320 -10.50 -49.15 1.66
CA SER A 320 -10.79 -50.57 1.44
C SER A 320 -11.46 -51.17 2.67
#